data_AF-A0A946HYS8-F1
#
_entry.id   AF-A0A946HYS8-F1
#
_cell.length_a   1.000
_cell.length_b   1.000
_cell.length_c   1.000
_cell.angle_alpha   90.00
_cell.angle_beta   90.00
_cell.angle_gamma   90.00
#
_symmetry.space_group_name_H-M   'P 1'
#
loop_
_entity.id
_entity.type
_entity.pdbx_description
1 polymer ?
#
loop_
_entity_poly.entity_id
_entity_poly.type
_entity_poly.pdbx_seq_one_letter_code
_entity_poly.pdbx_strand_id
1 'polypeptide(L)'
;MSTNRADGSHDVPARIIPVPETVSPQMQAIIGRPFDPAHIRVPETTEQWKARVKVEADKTAAALPLLCKRLGVTVEPTSINGVEAFTVTPDVIPSANRDRLLMHLHGGTRVRYPGLSGTREAVLMAGFAGFKVISVDYRMPPDFPFPAALDDAVTAYREILKRAAPENIGVFGTSAGGSLTYTTLLRAKAEQLPMPGAIATGTPTVDLSKIGDSLFTNAFVDNAIGTQDGFIRATALLYADGRDLKDPFLSPIYGDVHGFPPAILTSGTRDLYLSNTVRMHRKLRAAGVEAVLQMWEGQSHAQYMSDPTAPETREYHDEIHRFFDLHLKPAT
;
A
#
# COMPACT_ATOMS: atom_id res chain seq x y z
N MET A 1 -25.92 2.33 -27.14
CA MET A 1 -25.87 3.74 -26.69
C MET A 1 -25.74 3.73 -25.17
N SER A 2 -25.13 4.75 -24.57
CA SER A 2 -25.12 4.84 -23.11
C SER A 2 -26.51 5.29 -22.62
N THR A 3 -26.99 4.71 -21.51
CA THR A 3 -28.35 4.93 -21.02
C THR A 3 -28.39 5.02 -19.50
N ASN A 4 -29.10 6.02 -18.97
CA ASN A 4 -29.44 6.09 -17.55
C ASN A 4 -30.62 5.16 -17.25
N ARG A 5 -30.49 4.37 -16.19
CA ARG A 5 -31.53 3.46 -15.69
C ARG A 5 -32.39 4.19 -14.66
N ALA A 6 -33.59 3.66 -14.41
CA ALA A 6 -34.55 4.26 -13.47
C ALA A 6 -34.04 4.30 -12.02
N ASP A 7 -33.11 3.41 -11.65
CA ASP A 7 -32.43 3.39 -10.35
C ASP A 7 -31.23 4.34 -10.26
N GLY A 8 -30.99 5.15 -11.30
CA GLY A 8 -29.87 6.10 -11.38
C GLY A 8 -28.54 5.48 -11.81
N SER A 9 -28.47 4.17 -12.01
CA SER A 9 -27.26 3.52 -12.56
C SER A 9 -27.12 3.77 -14.07
N HIS A 10 -25.89 3.65 -14.59
CA HIS A 10 -25.56 4.03 -15.96
C HIS A 10 -24.99 2.84 -16.75
N ASP A 11 -25.65 2.47 -17.85
CA ASP A 11 -25.15 1.47 -18.77
C ASP A 11 -24.15 2.13 -19.74
N VAL A 12 -22.91 1.65 -19.73
CA VAL A 12 -21.83 2.12 -20.61
C VAL A 12 -21.63 1.12 -21.75
N PRO A 13 -21.51 1.55 -23.03
CA PRO A 13 -21.21 0.63 -24.12
C PRO A 13 -19.84 -0.05 -23.94
N ALA A 14 -19.63 -1.18 -24.61
CA ALA A 14 -18.32 -1.81 -24.70
C ALA A 14 -17.30 -0.83 -25.33
N ARG A 15 -16.09 -0.79 -24.79
CA ARG A 15 -15.02 0.13 -25.19
C ARG A 15 -13.72 -0.65 -25.38
N ILE A 16 -12.93 -0.26 -26.37
CA ILE A 16 -11.53 -0.68 -26.52
C ILE A 16 -10.68 0.43 -25.90
N ILE A 17 -9.85 0.07 -24.92
CA ILE A 17 -8.97 1.01 -24.24
C ILE A 17 -7.53 0.66 -24.66
N PRO A 18 -6.88 1.48 -25.52
CA PRO A 18 -5.53 1.17 -25.99
C PRO A 18 -4.50 1.28 -24.85
N VAL A 19 -3.32 0.68 -25.01
CA VAL A 19 -2.17 0.97 -24.14
C VAL A 19 -1.76 2.44 -24.41
N PRO A 20 -1.57 3.28 -23.37
CA PRO A 20 -1.25 4.69 -23.58
C PRO A 20 0.17 4.84 -24.14
N GLU A 21 0.34 5.65 -25.17
CA GLU A 21 1.65 5.91 -25.79
C GLU A 21 2.47 6.97 -25.01
N THR A 22 1.85 7.62 -24.02
CA THR A 22 2.42 8.70 -23.21
C THR A 22 3.20 8.22 -21.98
N VAL A 23 3.35 6.91 -21.81
CA VAL A 23 4.15 6.29 -20.74
C VAL A 23 5.34 5.55 -21.35
N SER A 24 6.33 5.20 -20.53
CA SER A 24 7.54 4.51 -20.97
C SER A 24 7.25 3.16 -21.60
N PRO A 25 8.11 2.65 -22.51
CA PRO A 25 7.95 1.32 -23.10
C PRO A 25 7.83 0.20 -22.05
N GLN A 26 8.53 0.32 -20.92
CA GLN A 26 8.44 -0.59 -19.79
C GLN A 26 7.02 -0.57 -19.19
N MET A 27 6.47 0.62 -18.95
CA MET A 27 5.13 0.76 -18.40
C MET A 27 4.05 0.34 -19.40
N GLN A 28 4.22 0.63 -20.68
CA GLN A 28 3.36 0.12 -21.75
C GLN A 28 3.30 -1.42 -21.73
N ALA A 29 4.45 -2.08 -21.55
CA ALA A 29 4.52 -3.53 -21.46
C ALA A 29 3.83 -4.10 -20.21
N ILE A 30 3.71 -3.34 -19.12
CA ILE A 30 2.99 -3.73 -17.90
C ILE A 30 1.48 -3.50 -18.06
N ILE A 31 1.08 -2.33 -18.58
CA ILE A 31 -0.31 -1.97 -18.86
C ILE A 31 -0.93 -2.90 -19.90
N GLY A 32 -0.16 -3.32 -20.90
CA GLY A 32 -0.60 -4.22 -21.95
C GLY A 32 -0.71 -5.69 -21.56
N ARG A 33 -0.34 -6.08 -20.32
CA ARG A 33 -0.43 -7.48 -19.89
C ARG A 33 -1.89 -7.93 -19.82
N PRO A 34 -2.20 -9.16 -20.24
CA PRO A 34 -3.53 -9.71 -20.04
C PRO A 34 -3.79 -9.87 -18.54
N PHE A 35 -5.04 -9.61 -18.13
CA PHE A 35 -5.50 -9.92 -16.79
C PHE A 35 -5.43 -11.44 -16.53
N ASP A 36 -4.88 -11.84 -15.39
CA ASP A 36 -4.84 -13.26 -14.98
C ASP A 36 -6.17 -13.66 -14.31
N PRO A 37 -6.98 -14.55 -14.90
CA PRO A 37 -8.25 -14.98 -14.31
C PRO A 37 -8.08 -15.70 -12.95
N ALA A 38 -6.89 -16.17 -12.59
CA ALA A 38 -6.62 -16.70 -11.27
C ALA A 38 -6.80 -15.64 -10.17
N HIS A 39 -6.68 -14.35 -10.49
CA HIS A 39 -6.85 -13.25 -9.55
C HIS A 39 -8.28 -13.10 -9.03
N ILE A 40 -9.31 -13.66 -9.70
CA ILE A 40 -10.69 -13.65 -9.18
C ILE A 40 -11.11 -14.94 -8.47
N ARG A 41 -10.33 -16.02 -8.59
CA ARG A 41 -10.68 -17.31 -7.98
C ARG A 41 -10.57 -17.23 -6.46
N VAL A 42 -11.59 -17.71 -5.75
CA VAL A 42 -11.65 -17.72 -4.29
C VAL A 42 -11.28 -19.12 -3.79
N PRO A 43 -10.25 -19.27 -2.95
CA PRO A 43 -10.01 -20.52 -2.23
C PRO A 43 -11.17 -20.83 -1.27
N GLU A 44 -11.60 -22.09 -1.23
CA GLU A 44 -12.76 -22.55 -0.46
C GLU A 44 -12.39 -23.02 0.95
N THR A 45 -11.15 -23.50 1.14
CA THR A 45 -10.67 -24.01 2.44
C THR A 45 -9.43 -23.26 2.91
N THR A 46 -9.19 -23.31 4.22
CA THR A 46 -7.98 -22.75 4.86
C THR A 46 -6.69 -23.27 4.22
N GLU A 47 -6.63 -24.55 3.87
CA GLU A 47 -5.48 -25.19 3.23
C GLU A 47 -5.25 -24.63 1.83
N GLN A 48 -6.32 -24.40 1.06
CA GLN A 48 -6.22 -23.80 -0.27
C GLN A 48 -5.75 -22.33 -0.19
N TRP A 49 -6.23 -21.57 0.80
CA TRP A 49 -5.74 -20.23 1.09
C TRP A 49 -4.23 -20.25 1.37
N LYS A 50 -3.79 -21.08 2.31
CA LYS A 50 -2.38 -21.22 2.69
C LYS A 50 -1.50 -21.66 1.52
N ALA A 51 -1.95 -22.63 0.72
CA ALA A 51 -1.21 -23.11 -0.43
C ALA A 51 -0.99 -22.00 -1.48
N ARG A 52 -2.05 -21.24 -1.80
CA ARG A 52 -1.95 -20.10 -2.72
C ARG A 52 -0.99 -19.03 -2.22
N VAL A 53 -1.15 -18.60 -0.96
CA VAL A 53 -0.29 -17.59 -0.34
C VAL A 53 1.17 -18.03 -0.36
N LYS A 54 1.44 -19.30 -0.05
CA LYS A 54 2.80 -19.85 -0.09
C LYS A 54 3.42 -19.77 -1.49
N VAL A 55 2.71 -20.19 -2.53
CA VAL A 55 3.22 -20.16 -3.91
C VAL A 55 3.55 -18.72 -4.34
N GLU A 56 2.68 -17.76 -4.04
CA GLU A 56 2.89 -16.35 -4.38
C GLU A 56 4.06 -15.73 -3.58
N ALA A 57 4.17 -16.08 -2.30
CA ALA A 57 5.26 -15.63 -1.42
C ALA A 57 6.61 -16.19 -1.87
N ASP A 58 6.72 -17.49 -2.14
CA ASP A 58 7.95 -18.15 -2.60
C ASP A 58 8.45 -17.53 -3.91
N LYS A 59 7.53 -17.29 -4.86
CA LYS A 59 7.86 -16.65 -6.14
C LYS A 59 8.41 -15.23 -5.95
N THR A 60 7.79 -14.46 -5.06
CA THR A 60 8.21 -13.08 -4.77
C THR A 60 9.55 -13.07 -4.05
N ALA A 61 9.72 -13.95 -3.05
CA ALA A 61 10.96 -14.10 -2.30
C ALA A 61 12.15 -14.51 -3.18
N ALA A 62 11.94 -15.41 -4.14
CA ALA A 62 12.98 -15.84 -5.07
C ALA A 62 13.54 -14.71 -5.96
N ALA A 63 12.75 -13.67 -6.22
CA ALA A 63 13.17 -12.53 -7.04
C ALA A 63 13.91 -11.44 -6.24
N LEU A 64 13.80 -11.43 -4.91
CA LEU A 64 14.34 -10.36 -4.06
C LEU A 64 15.87 -10.26 -4.06
N PRO A 65 16.66 -11.35 -4.02
CA PRO A 65 18.13 -11.23 -4.03
C PRO A 65 18.67 -10.46 -5.24
N LEU A 66 18.07 -10.65 -6.42
CA LEU A 66 18.45 -9.91 -7.62
C LEU A 66 18.04 -8.43 -7.54
N LEU A 67 16.90 -8.12 -6.93
CA LEU A 67 16.47 -6.74 -6.71
C LEU A 67 17.41 -6.03 -5.71
N CYS A 68 17.68 -6.66 -4.58
CA CYS A 68 18.60 -6.19 -3.55
C CYS A 68 19.99 -5.91 -4.14
N LYS A 69 20.56 -6.85 -4.90
CA LYS A 69 21.85 -6.67 -5.56
C LYS A 69 21.86 -5.49 -6.54
N ARG A 70 20.79 -5.34 -7.34
CA ARG A 70 20.68 -4.26 -8.33
C ARG A 70 20.62 -2.88 -7.67
N LEU A 71 19.99 -2.79 -6.51
CA LEU A 71 19.75 -1.52 -5.83
C LEU A 71 20.75 -1.24 -4.70
N GLY A 72 21.68 -2.16 -4.42
CA GLY A 72 22.61 -2.04 -3.30
C GLY A 72 21.86 -1.98 -1.98
N VAL A 73 21.02 -2.98 -1.70
CA VAL A 73 20.18 -3.02 -0.49
C VAL A 73 20.36 -4.36 0.21
N THR A 74 20.51 -4.30 1.53
CA THR A 74 20.53 -5.47 2.42
C THR A 74 19.21 -5.58 3.17
N VAL A 75 18.70 -6.80 3.33
CA VAL A 75 17.46 -7.12 4.05
C VAL A 75 17.78 -8.13 5.15
N GLU A 76 17.62 -7.74 6.40
CA GLU A 76 17.93 -8.57 7.57
C GLU A 76 16.68 -8.81 8.41
N PRO A 77 16.36 -10.07 8.78
CA PRO A 77 15.26 -10.34 9.70
C PRO A 77 15.56 -9.73 11.07
N THR A 78 14.53 -9.23 11.74
CA THR A 78 14.59 -8.67 13.09
C THR A 78 13.26 -8.91 13.81
N SER A 79 13.22 -8.63 15.10
CA SER A 79 11.99 -8.69 15.90
C SER A 79 11.82 -7.40 16.69
N ILE A 80 10.58 -6.92 16.78
CA ILE A 80 10.21 -5.67 17.42
C ILE A 80 9.12 -5.98 18.46
N ASN A 81 9.56 -6.20 19.71
CA ASN A 81 8.67 -6.59 20.80
C ASN A 81 7.79 -7.81 20.45
N GLY A 82 8.41 -8.85 19.86
CA GLY A 82 7.73 -10.09 19.45
C GLY A 82 7.03 -10.03 18.10
N VAL A 83 7.00 -8.88 17.43
CA VAL A 83 6.53 -8.74 16.04
C VAL A 83 7.69 -8.99 15.09
N GLU A 84 7.55 -9.95 14.18
CA GLU A 84 8.53 -10.20 13.14
C GLU A 84 8.63 -9.00 12.18
N ALA A 85 9.84 -8.66 11.76
CA ALA A 85 10.09 -7.55 10.86
C ALA A 85 11.40 -7.75 10.08
N PHE A 86 11.66 -6.83 9.16
CA PHE A 86 12.93 -6.76 8.44
C PHE A 86 13.52 -5.37 8.54
N THR A 87 14.82 -5.30 8.82
CA THR A 87 15.59 -4.07 8.61
C THR A 87 16.10 -4.07 7.17
N VAL A 88 15.71 -3.07 6.41
CA VAL A 88 16.10 -2.88 5.01
C VAL A 88 17.00 -1.65 4.94
N THR A 89 18.25 -1.85 4.52
CA THR A 89 19.30 -0.84 4.58
C THR A 89 19.98 -0.73 3.21
N PRO A 90 20.00 0.45 2.57
CA PRO A 90 20.80 0.67 1.37
C PRO A 90 22.29 0.76 1.72
N ASP A 91 23.16 0.40 0.78
CA ASP A 91 24.63 0.44 0.93
C ASP A 91 25.12 1.84 1.30
N VAL A 92 24.41 2.87 0.85
CA VAL A 92 24.68 4.28 1.16
C VAL A 92 23.41 4.96 1.64
N ILE A 93 23.42 5.41 2.90
CA ILE A 93 22.39 6.32 3.43
C ILE A 93 22.92 7.76 3.33
N PRO A 94 22.27 8.64 2.54
CA PRO A 94 22.60 10.06 2.48
C PRO A 94 22.62 10.69 3.88
N SER A 95 23.50 11.65 4.13
CA SER A 95 23.63 12.29 5.45
C SER A 95 22.30 12.83 5.98
N ALA A 96 21.47 13.41 5.10
CA ALA A 96 20.15 13.93 5.43
C ALA A 96 19.16 12.87 5.95
N ASN A 97 19.39 11.58 5.65
CA ASN A 97 18.50 10.47 5.99
C ASN A 97 19.01 9.58 7.13
N ARG A 98 20.19 9.86 7.70
CA ARG A 98 20.80 9.00 8.72
C ARG A 98 19.99 8.90 10.02
N ASP A 99 19.31 9.99 10.36
CA ASP A 99 18.50 10.09 11.58
C ASP A 99 17.00 9.99 11.31
N ARG A 100 16.64 9.71 10.05
CA ARG A 100 15.27 9.45 9.61
C ARG A 100 15.04 7.94 9.53
N LEU A 101 13.88 7.50 9.99
CA LEU A 101 13.53 6.08 10.01
C LEU A 101 12.16 5.88 9.38
N LEU A 102 12.08 5.03 8.36
CA LEU A 102 10.80 4.70 7.76
C LEU A 102 10.23 3.40 8.34
N MET A 103 8.94 3.42 8.65
CA MET A 103 8.15 2.23 8.93
C MET A 103 7.38 1.85 7.66
N HIS A 104 7.53 0.61 7.22
CA HIS A 104 6.83 0.05 6.07
C HIS A 104 5.81 -0.98 6.51
N LEU A 105 4.59 -0.84 5.97
CA LEU A 105 3.51 -1.80 6.10
C LEU A 105 3.18 -2.32 4.69
N HIS A 106 3.45 -3.60 4.43
CA HIS A 106 3.31 -4.16 3.09
C HIS A 106 1.86 -4.27 2.62
N GLY A 107 1.66 -4.30 1.29
CA GLY A 107 0.37 -4.57 0.65
C GLY A 107 -0.01 -6.06 0.64
N GLY A 108 -0.82 -6.49 -0.33
CA GLY A 108 -1.17 -7.91 -0.49
C GLY A 108 -2.52 -8.33 0.08
N THR A 109 -3.49 -7.41 0.07
CA THR A 109 -4.89 -7.70 0.47
C THR A 109 -5.02 -8.34 1.84
N ARG A 110 -4.06 -8.06 2.74
CA ARG A 110 -3.98 -8.56 4.13
C ARG A 110 -3.89 -10.07 4.28
N VAL A 111 -3.59 -10.81 3.22
CA VAL A 111 -3.39 -12.27 3.26
C VAL A 111 -2.14 -12.73 2.51
N ARG A 112 -1.56 -11.87 1.67
CA ARG A 112 -0.40 -12.16 0.83
C ARG A 112 0.86 -11.52 1.39
N TYR A 113 1.98 -12.07 0.95
CA TYR A 113 3.34 -11.60 1.17
C TYR A 113 3.90 -11.72 2.61
N PRO A 114 3.69 -12.85 3.33
CA PRO A 114 4.36 -13.05 4.61
C PRO A 114 5.89 -13.13 4.46
N GLY A 115 6.60 -12.79 5.53
CA GLY A 115 8.05 -12.90 5.62
C GLY A 115 8.77 -12.03 4.59
N LEU A 116 9.87 -12.57 4.06
CA LEU A 116 10.75 -11.85 3.14
C LEU A 116 9.99 -11.30 1.93
N SER A 117 8.94 -11.99 1.46
CA SER A 117 8.16 -11.58 0.29
C SER A 117 7.45 -10.24 0.43
N GLY A 118 7.17 -9.78 1.66
CA GLY A 118 6.58 -8.47 1.95
C GLY A 118 7.54 -7.30 1.81
N THR A 119 8.85 -7.53 1.69
CA THR A 119 9.87 -6.47 1.76
C THR A 119 10.10 -5.73 0.43
N ARG A 120 9.47 -6.15 -0.67
CA ARG A 120 9.77 -5.64 -2.02
C ARG A 120 9.62 -4.12 -2.14
N GLU A 121 8.54 -3.54 -1.61
CA GLU A 121 8.33 -2.09 -1.63
C GLU A 121 9.35 -1.36 -0.75
N ALA A 122 9.69 -1.91 0.42
CA ALA A 122 10.75 -1.38 1.28
C ALA A 122 12.13 -1.41 0.61
N VAL A 123 12.45 -2.44 -0.18
CA VAL A 123 13.70 -2.53 -0.94
C VAL A 123 13.77 -1.45 -2.02
N LEU A 124 12.66 -1.20 -2.73
CA LEU A 124 12.60 -0.12 -3.73
C LEU A 124 12.76 1.25 -3.06
N MET A 125 12.08 1.49 -1.94
CA MET A 125 12.20 2.73 -1.18
C MET A 125 13.61 2.95 -0.66
N ALA A 126 14.22 1.94 -0.03
CA ALA A 126 15.60 2.01 0.44
C ALA A 126 16.58 2.30 -0.71
N GLY A 127 16.46 1.56 -1.81
CA GLY A 127 17.39 1.64 -2.94
C GLY A 127 17.29 2.94 -3.75
N PHE A 128 16.08 3.46 -3.97
CA PHE A 128 15.89 4.68 -4.77
C PHE A 128 15.97 5.96 -3.94
N ALA A 129 15.41 5.94 -2.73
CA ALA A 129 15.28 7.12 -1.87
C ALA A 129 16.31 7.17 -0.73
N GLY A 130 17.09 6.11 -0.50
CA GLY A 130 18.21 6.13 0.44
C GLY A 130 17.80 6.17 1.91
N PHE A 131 16.67 5.58 2.28
CA PHE A 131 16.20 5.50 3.67
C PHE A 131 16.51 4.14 4.30
N LYS A 132 16.77 4.14 5.60
CA LYS A 132 16.65 2.93 6.42
C LYS A 132 15.17 2.65 6.67
N VAL A 133 14.74 1.42 6.42
CA VAL A 133 13.32 1.01 6.53
C VAL A 133 13.17 -0.17 7.48
N ILE A 134 12.17 -0.11 8.34
CA ILE A 134 11.66 -1.23 9.11
C ILE A 134 10.38 -1.73 8.45
N SER A 135 10.44 -2.87 7.77
CA SER A 135 9.29 -3.52 7.15
C SER A 135 8.66 -4.50 8.13
N VAL A 136 7.45 -4.21 8.61
CA VAL A 136 6.74 -5.07 9.56
C VAL A 136 6.15 -6.27 8.85
N ASP A 137 6.44 -7.48 9.35
CA ASP A 137 5.84 -8.74 8.89
C ASP A 137 4.65 -9.08 9.79
N TYR A 138 3.56 -8.34 9.59
CA TYR A 138 2.38 -8.42 10.44
C TYR A 138 1.59 -9.71 10.21
N ARG A 139 0.97 -10.24 11.28
CA ARG A 139 0.17 -11.47 11.21
C ARG A 139 -1.07 -11.27 10.34
N MET A 140 -1.46 -12.33 9.62
CA MET A 140 -2.52 -12.31 8.62
C MET A 140 -3.47 -13.52 8.73
N PRO A 141 -4.72 -13.41 8.23
CA PRO A 141 -5.60 -14.54 8.02
C PRO A 141 -5.00 -15.53 7.00
N PRO A 142 -5.48 -16.79 6.97
CA PRO A 142 -6.60 -17.31 7.77
C PRO A 142 -6.27 -17.56 9.25
N ASP A 143 -4.99 -17.57 9.64
CA ASP A 143 -4.59 -17.90 11.01
C ASP A 143 -4.80 -16.75 12.00
N PHE A 144 -4.66 -15.50 11.54
CA PHE A 144 -4.76 -14.31 12.37
C PHE A 144 -5.61 -13.22 11.71
N PRO A 145 -6.95 -13.31 11.81
CA PRO A 145 -7.84 -12.26 11.36
C PRO A 145 -7.69 -10.93 12.13
N PHE A 146 -8.48 -9.93 11.76
CA PHE A 146 -8.54 -8.66 12.49
C PHE A 146 -8.81 -8.90 13.99
N PRO A 147 -8.10 -8.23 14.92
CA PRO A 147 -7.21 -7.09 14.72
C PRO A 147 -5.70 -7.40 14.65
N ALA A 148 -5.28 -8.66 14.46
CA ALA A 148 -3.87 -9.05 14.65
C ALA A 148 -2.86 -8.18 13.87
N ALA A 149 -3.12 -7.91 12.59
CA ALA A 149 -2.24 -7.03 11.79
C ALA A 149 -2.15 -5.59 12.34
N LEU A 150 -3.25 -5.06 12.88
CA LEU A 150 -3.27 -3.72 13.49
C LEU A 150 -2.52 -3.71 14.81
N ASP A 151 -2.69 -4.74 15.63
CA ASP A 151 -1.98 -4.87 16.91
C ASP A 151 -0.46 -4.96 16.69
N ASP A 152 -0.02 -5.71 15.67
CA ASP A 152 1.39 -5.83 15.28
C ASP A 152 1.95 -4.50 14.76
N ALA A 153 1.20 -3.82 13.88
CA ALA A 153 1.61 -2.52 13.35
C ALA A 153 1.74 -1.46 14.45
N VAL A 154 0.79 -1.39 15.39
CA VAL A 154 0.82 -0.43 16.50
C VAL A 154 1.93 -0.78 17.49
N THR A 155 2.16 -2.07 17.74
CA THR A 155 3.29 -2.53 18.56
C THR A 155 4.62 -2.12 17.95
N ALA A 156 4.82 -2.37 16.64
CA ALA A 156 6.02 -1.96 15.94
C ALA A 156 6.18 -0.43 15.93
N TYR A 157 5.11 0.32 15.69
CA TYR A 157 5.13 1.78 15.72
C TYR A 157 5.58 2.34 17.08
N ARG A 158 5.05 1.78 18.18
CA ARG A 158 5.43 2.18 19.55
C ARG A 158 6.91 1.93 19.83
N GLU A 159 7.47 0.85 19.33
CA GLU A 159 8.92 0.58 19.48
C GLU A 159 9.77 1.46 18.57
N ILE A 160 9.29 1.79 17.37
CA ILE A 160 9.97 2.71 16.45
C ILE A 160 10.06 4.12 17.05
N LEU A 161 9.01 4.59 17.74
CA LEU A 161 9.01 5.85 18.50
C LEU A 161 10.10 5.93 19.59
N LYS A 162 10.65 4.79 20.03
CA LYS A 162 11.78 4.76 20.98
C LYS A 162 13.13 4.87 20.28
N ARG A 163 13.18 4.68 18.96
CA ARG A 163 14.42 4.63 18.15
C ARG A 163 14.69 5.92 17.39
N ALA A 164 13.67 6.72 17.14
CA ALA A 164 13.78 8.01 16.44
C ALA A 164 12.74 8.99 16.98
N ALA A 165 13.03 10.29 16.88
CA ALA A 165 12.05 11.32 17.20
C ALA A 165 10.81 11.20 16.28
N PRO A 166 9.59 11.46 16.77
CA PRO A 166 8.36 11.34 15.97
C PRO A 166 8.43 12.07 14.63
N GLU A 167 8.96 13.29 14.62
CA GLU A 167 9.14 14.11 13.40
C GLU A 167 10.17 13.56 12.40
N ASN A 168 10.99 12.60 12.79
CA ASN A 168 11.97 11.94 11.92
C ASN A 168 11.45 10.61 11.37
N ILE A 169 10.24 10.20 11.77
CA ILE A 169 9.63 8.95 11.36
C ILE A 169 8.69 9.21 10.19
N GLY A 170 8.86 8.46 9.09
CA GLY A 170 7.87 8.35 8.03
C GLY A 170 7.18 6.99 8.09
N VAL A 171 5.89 6.93 7.79
CA VAL A 171 5.16 5.65 7.66
C VAL A 171 4.64 5.51 6.25
N PHE A 172 4.88 4.38 5.61
CA PHE A 172 4.39 4.15 4.26
C PHE A 172 3.91 2.73 3.99
N GLY A 173 3.08 2.62 2.96
CA GLY A 173 2.63 1.34 2.46
C GLY A 173 1.66 1.48 1.30
N THR A 174 1.60 0.44 0.48
CA THR A 174 0.69 0.37 -0.66
C THR A 174 -0.50 -0.57 -0.38
N SER A 175 -1.67 -0.28 -0.96
CA SER A 175 -2.85 -1.16 -0.95
C SER A 175 -3.41 -1.42 0.47
N ALA A 176 -3.35 -2.68 0.94
CA ALA A 176 -3.65 -3.06 2.31
C ALA A 176 -2.75 -2.36 3.33
N GLY A 177 -1.46 -2.21 3.02
CA GLY A 177 -0.49 -1.53 3.87
C GLY A 177 -0.70 -0.02 3.98
N GLY A 178 -1.18 0.60 2.89
CA GLY A 178 -1.61 2.00 2.91
C GLY A 178 -2.83 2.22 3.80
N SER A 179 -3.76 1.26 3.82
CA SER A 179 -4.89 1.28 4.77
C SER A 179 -4.41 1.02 6.21
N LEU A 180 -3.51 0.06 6.42
CA LEU A 180 -2.92 -0.24 7.72
C LEU A 180 -2.14 0.94 8.29
N THR A 181 -1.51 1.76 7.43
CA THR A 181 -0.88 3.03 7.81
C THR A 181 -1.89 3.95 8.48
N TYR A 182 -3.04 4.20 7.84
CA TYR A 182 -4.08 5.05 8.41
C TYR A 182 -4.69 4.46 9.69
N THR A 183 -4.98 3.16 9.74
CA THR A 183 -5.59 2.54 10.93
C THR A 183 -4.62 2.48 12.11
N THR A 184 -3.31 2.33 11.84
CA THR A 184 -2.25 2.46 12.86
C THR A 184 -2.24 3.87 13.45
N LEU A 185 -2.34 4.91 12.61
CA LEU A 185 -2.40 6.30 13.08
C LEU A 185 -3.71 6.61 13.82
N LEU A 186 -4.84 6.06 13.39
CA LEU A 186 -6.11 6.16 14.14
C LEU A 186 -5.96 5.56 15.54
N ARG A 187 -5.32 4.38 15.65
CA ARG A 187 -5.07 3.73 16.94
C ARG A 187 -4.05 4.52 17.78
N ALA A 188 -2.96 4.97 17.18
CA ALA A 188 -1.96 5.80 17.82
C ALA A 188 -2.57 7.08 18.41
N LYS A 189 -3.47 7.75 17.68
CA LYS A 189 -4.21 8.92 18.17
C LYS A 189 -5.12 8.55 19.35
N ALA A 190 -5.87 7.45 19.26
CA ALA A 190 -6.72 6.97 20.35
C ALA A 190 -5.91 6.64 21.62
N GLU A 191 -4.68 6.18 21.45
CA GLU A 191 -3.72 5.86 22.53
C GLU A 191 -2.83 7.03 22.92
N GLN A 192 -3.04 8.23 22.36
CA GLN A 192 -2.26 9.45 22.64
C GLN A 192 -0.76 9.30 22.34
N LEU A 193 -0.40 8.44 21.38
CA LEU A 193 0.96 8.35 20.86
C LEU A 193 1.26 9.55 19.95
N PRO A 194 2.52 10.04 19.92
CA PRO A 194 2.94 11.04 18.95
C PRO A 194 2.65 10.58 17.51
N MET A 195 2.33 11.53 16.61
CA MET A 195 2.20 11.24 15.18
C MET A 195 3.57 11.23 14.50
N PRO A 196 3.76 10.46 13.40
CA PRO A 196 5.00 10.50 12.63
C PRO A 196 5.10 11.84 11.89
N GLY A 197 6.28 12.20 11.38
CA GLY A 197 6.49 13.44 10.64
C GLY A 197 5.72 13.50 9.32
N ALA A 198 5.53 12.37 8.65
CA ALA A 198 4.79 12.27 7.40
C ALA A 198 4.35 10.83 7.09
N ILE A 199 3.37 10.70 6.20
CA ILE A 199 2.96 9.39 5.64
C ILE A 199 2.93 9.39 4.11
N ALA A 200 3.22 8.23 3.52
CA ALA A 200 3.09 8.00 2.08
C ALA A 200 2.23 6.76 1.82
N THR A 201 1.11 6.90 1.12
CA THR A 201 0.21 5.77 0.87
C THR A 201 -0.06 5.58 -0.62
N GLY A 202 0.27 4.41 -1.12
CA GLY A 202 0.02 4.03 -2.49
C GLY A 202 -1.29 3.28 -2.64
N THR A 203 -2.19 3.72 -3.52
CA THR A 203 -3.48 3.08 -3.84
C THR A 203 -4.20 2.46 -2.61
N PRO A 204 -4.39 3.21 -1.51
CA PRO A 204 -4.80 2.61 -0.24
C PRO A 204 -6.23 2.06 -0.30
N THR A 205 -6.44 0.90 0.34
CA THR A 205 -7.76 0.28 0.51
C THR A 205 -8.50 0.87 1.71
N VAL A 206 -9.00 2.10 1.58
CA VAL A 206 -9.60 2.83 2.72
C VAL A 206 -11.06 2.47 3.00
N ASP A 207 -11.72 1.73 2.11
CA ASP A 207 -13.12 1.30 2.22
C ASP A 207 -13.34 -0.14 1.72
N LEU A 208 -13.57 -1.06 2.65
CA LEU A 208 -13.83 -2.47 2.35
C LEU A 208 -15.28 -2.76 1.94
N SER A 209 -16.18 -1.77 2.02
CA SER A 209 -17.63 -1.94 1.80
C SER A 209 -18.08 -1.88 0.33
N LYS A 210 -17.14 -1.94 -0.63
CA LYS A 210 -17.37 -1.81 -2.09
C LYS A 210 -18.01 -0.45 -2.44
N ILE A 211 -17.47 0.63 -1.87
CA ILE A 211 -17.86 2.01 -2.19
C ILE A 211 -16.69 2.72 -2.88
N GLY A 212 -17.00 3.39 -3.99
CA GLY A 212 -16.04 4.11 -4.82
C GLY A 212 -16.34 3.86 -6.29
N ASP A 213 -16.45 4.93 -7.07
CA ASP A 213 -16.85 4.88 -8.48
C ASP A 213 -15.89 4.02 -9.33
N SER A 214 -14.59 4.13 -9.07
CA SER A 214 -13.54 3.38 -9.78
C SER A 214 -13.61 1.87 -9.58
N LEU A 215 -14.27 1.38 -8.51
CA LEU A 215 -14.50 -0.06 -8.33
C LEU A 215 -15.42 -0.62 -9.44
N PHE A 216 -16.18 0.26 -10.11
CA PHE A 216 -17.09 -0.07 -11.20
C PHE A 216 -16.53 0.41 -12.54
N THR A 217 -16.09 1.67 -12.64
CA THR A 217 -15.64 2.25 -13.92
C THR A 217 -14.31 1.67 -14.41
N ASN A 218 -13.43 1.25 -13.48
CA ASN A 218 -12.14 0.64 -13.78
C ASN A 218 -12.15 -0.89 -13.59
N ALA A 219 -13.32 -1.51 -13.35
CA ALA A 219 -13.42 -2.96 -13.33
C ALA A 219 -12.96 -3.55 -14.66
N PHE A 220 -11.99 -4.47 -14.59
CA PHE A 220 -11.24 -5.09 -15.70
C PHE A 220 -10.45 -4.13 -16.59
N VAL A 221 -10.49 -2.82 -16.34
CA VAL A 221 -9.53 -1.84 -16.87
C VAL A 221 -8.24 -1.91 -16.06
N ASP A 222 -8.36 -2.08 -14.74
CA ASP A 222 -7.26 -2.44 -13.87
C ASP A 222 -6.82 -3.89 -14.15
N ASN A 223 -5.70 -4.07 -14.84
CA ASN A 223 -5.21 -5.41 -15.18
C ASN A 223 -4.39 -6.06 -14.04
N ALA A 224 -4.19 -5.37 -12.91
CA ALA A 224 -3.45 -5.88 -11.77
C ALA A 224 -4.38 -6.64 -10.81
N ILE A 225 -5.52 -6.05 -10.45
CA ILE A 225 -6.50 -6.67 -9.55
C ILE A 225 -7.83 -7.03 -10.21
N GLY A 226 -8.15 -6.44 -11.37
CA GLY A 226 -9.33 -6.81 -12.16
C GLY A 226 -10.62 -6.25 -11.58
N THR A 227 -11.13 -6.83 -10.50
CA THR A 227 -12.42 -6.45 -9.92
C THR A 227 -12.40 -6.60 -8.41
N GLN A 228 -13.30 -5.87 -7.73
CA GLN A 228 -13.55 -6.03 -6.30
C GLN A 228 -14.19 -7.39 -5.99
N ASP A 229 -14.87 -8.01 -6.96
CA ASP A 229 -15.57 -9.28 -6.78
C ASP A 229 -14.62 -10.50 -6.78
N GLY A 230 -15.07 -11.62 -6.22
CA GLY A 230 -14.24 -12.82 -6.10
C GLY A 230 -13.16 -12.69 -5.02
N PHE A 231 -11.91 -12.94 -5.38
CA PHE A 231 -10.78 -13.02 -4.43
C PHE A 231 -10.64 -11.77 -3.55
N ILE A 232 -10.69 -10.57 -4.14
CA ILE A 232 -10.53 -9.32 -3.39
C ILE A 232 -11.60 -9.19 -2.31
N ARG A 233 -12.88 -9.39 -2.66
CA ARG A 233 -13.98 -9.43 -1.70
C ARG A 233 -13.78 -10.50 -0.63
N ALA A 234 -13.36 -11.71 -1.03
CA ALA A 234 -13.15 -12.81 -0.11
C ALA A 234 -12.03 -12.50 0.90
N THR A 235 -10.92 -11.90 0.48
CA THR A 235 -9.85 -11.47 1.41
C THR A 235 -10.31 -10.40 2.39
N ALA A 236 -11.11 -9.44 1.94
CA ALA A 236 -11.66 -8.40 2.82
C ALA A 236 -12.59 -9.00 3.89
N LEU A 237 -13.43 -9.98 3.52
CA LEU A 237 -14.31 -10.68 4.44
C LEU A 237 -13.54 -11.59 5.40
N LEU A 238 -12.55 -12.32 4.90
CA LEU A 238 -11.69 -13.19 5.70
C LEU A 238 -10.89 -12.39 6.73
N TYR A 239 -10.40 -11.21 6.35
CA TYR A 239 -9.71 -10.33 7.29
C TYR A 239 -10.66 -9.72 8.33
N ALA A 240 -11.85 -9.29 7.93
CA ALA A 240 -12.81 -8.64 8.81
C ALA A 240 -13.43 -9.60 9.86
N ASP A 241 -13.44 -10.90 9.59
CA ASP A 241 -13.94 -11.94 10.52
C ASP A 241 -15.31 -11.63 11.13
N GLY A 242 -16.25 -11.22 10.27
CA GLY A 242 -17.62 -10.86 10.67
C GLY A 242 -17.80 -9.46 11.26
N ARG A 243 -16.72 -8.68 11.46
CA ARG A 243 -16.80 -7.27 11.84
C ARG A 243 -17.47 -6.43 10.74
N ASP A 244 -18.18 -5.37 11.13
CA ASP A 244 -18.70 -4.38 10.19
C ASP A 244 -17.55 -3.78 9.38
N LEU A 245 -17.64 -3.89 8.05
CA LEU A 245 -16.64 -3.35 7.13
C LEU A 245 -16.54 -1.82 7.17
N LYS A 246 -17.51 -1.12 7.75
CA LYS A 246 -17.44 0.32 8.01
C LYS A 246 -16.80 0.68 9.36
N ASP A 247 -16.35 -0.30 10.14
CA ASP A 247 -15.50 -0.04 11.30
C ASP A 247 -14.29 0.82 10.86
N PRO A 248 -14.03 1.98 11.49
CA PRO A 248 -12.91 2.84 11.13
C PRO A 248 -11.53 2.17 11.24
N PHE A 249 -11.38 1.10 12.02
CA PHE A 249 -10.14 0.32 12.11
C PHE A 249 -10.00 -0.76 11.01
N LEU A 250 -11.05 -0.98 10.21
CA LEU A 250 -11.00 -1.78 8.98
C LEU A 250 -10.97 -0.88 7.73
N SER A 251 -11.81 0.15 7.74
CA SER A 251 -12.01 1.12 6.66
C SER A 251 -11.75 2.54 7.19
N PRO A 252 -10.49 3.03 7.13
CA PRO A 252 -10.10 4.31 7.73
C PRO A 252 -10.81 5.53 7.13
N ILE A 253 -11.49 5.39 5.98
CA ILE A 253 -12.34 6.45 5.44
C ILE A 253 -13.50 6.84 6.39
N TYR A 254 -13.80 6.04 7.41
CA TYR A 254 -14.80 6.35 8.44
C TYR A 254 -14.20 6.89 9.76
N GLY A 255 -12.87 6.89 9.93
CA GLY A 255 -12.20 7.35 11.16
C GLY A 255 -11.93 8.85 11.24
N ASP A 256 -11.68 9.40 12.43
CA ASP A 256 -11.35 10.83 12.60
C ASP A 256 -9.87 11.13 12.30
N VAL A 257 -9.63 11.80 11.16
CA VAL A 257 -8.27 12.13 10.67
C VAL A 257 -7.79 13.54 11.02
N HIS A 258 -8.50 14.30 11.87
CA HIS A 258 -7.97 15.58 12.35
C HIS A 258 -6.66 15.35 13.12
N GLY A 259 -5.67 16.22 12.87
CA GLY A 259 -4.34 16.12 13.49
C GLY A 259 -3.45 15.02 12.90
N PHE A 260 -3.83 14.40 11.78
CA PHE A 260 -2.93 13.51 11.04
C PHE A 260 -1.75 14.30 10.45
N PRO A 261 -0.61 13.64 10.24
CA PRO A 261 0.57 14.28 9.66
C PRO A 261 0.39 14.53 8.15
N PRO A 262 1.25 15.37 7.54
CA PRO A 262 1.32 15.52 6.10
C PRO A 262 1.33 14.17 5.38
N ALA A 263 0.51 14.05 4.33
CA ALA A 263 0.33 12.82 3.58
C ALA A 263 0.57 13.00 2.08
N ILE A 264 1.34 12.10 1.46
CA ILE A 264 1.35 11.93 0.00
C ILE A 264 0.59 10.66 -0.37
N LEU A 265 -0.34 10.77 -1.32
CA LEU A 265 -1.20 9.69 -1.77
C LEU A 265 -0.98 9.45 -3.26
N THR A 266 -0.78 8.20 -3.65
CA THR A 266 -0.48 7.85 -5.05
C THR A 266 -1.55 6.94 -5.61
N SER A 267 -1.97 7.16 -6.86
CA SER A 267 -2.85 6.26 -7.61
C SER A 267 -2.60 6.44 -9.12
N GLY A 268 -3.31 5.70 -9.95
CA GLY A 268 -3.24 5.84 -11.40
C GLY A 268 -4.63 5.95 -12.03
N THR A 269 -4.69 6.42 -13.28
CA THR A 269 -5.98 6.66 -13.95
C THR A 269 -6.76 5.38 -14.24
N ARG A 270 -6.10 4.21 -14.28
CA ARG A 270 -6.72 2.88 -14.43
C ARG A 270 -6.85 2.11 -13.12
N ASP A 271 -6.42 2.68 -12.00
CA ASP A 271 -6.42 2.02 -10.71
C ASP A 271 -7.87 1.76 -10.25
N LEU A 272 -8.18 0.52 -9.87
CA LEU A 272 -9.47 0.16 -9.30
C LEU A 272 -9.73 0.92 -7.99
N TYR A 273 -8.69 1.25 -7.22
CA TYR A 273 -8.80 2.00 -5.97
C TYR A 273 -8.56 3.51 -6.13
N LEU A 274 -8.60 4.05 -7.35
CA LEU A 274 -8.56 5.49 -7.59
C LEU A 274 -9.55 6.27 -6.70
N SER A 275 -10.80 5.84 -6.64
CA SER A 275 -11.83 6.44 -5.80
C SER A 275 -11.51 6.36 -4.30
N ASN A 276 -10.87 5.28 -3.84
CA ASN A 276 -10.44 5.17 -2.45
C ASN A 276 -9.37 6.22 -2.14
N THR A 277 -8.37 6.35 -3.01
CA THR A 277 -7.28 7.32 -2.88
C THR A 277 -7.81 8.75 -2.86
N VAL A 278 -8.63 9.15 -3.84
CA VAL A 278 -9.13 10.54 -3.93
C VAL A 278 -10.12 10.86 -2.83
N ARG A 279 -10.97 9.92 -2.40
CA ARG A 279 -11.87 10.12 -1.24
C ARG A 279 -11.07 10.37 0.04
N MET A 280 -10.01 9.58 0.26
CA MET A 280 -9.15 9.78 1.42
C MET A 280 -8.39 11.11 1.36
N HIS A 281 -7.84 11.46 0.20
CA HIS A 281 -7.22 12.77 -0.04
C HIS A 281 -8.16 13.91 0.31
N ARG A 282 -9.39 13.90 -0.21
CA ARG A 282 -10.41 14.91 0.10
C ARG A 282 -10.73 14.96 1.58
N LYS A 283 -10.84 13.81 2.25
CA LYS A 283 -11.11 13.72 3.68
C LYS A 283 -9.98 14.35 4.51
N LEU A 284 -8.73 14.04 4.20
CA LEU A 284 -7.55 14.65 4.85
C LEU A 284 -7.56 16.16 4.69
N ARG A 285 -7.76 16.66 3.45
CA ARG A 285 -7.83 18.09 3.17
C ARG A 285 -8.97 18.79 3.92
N ALA A 286 -10.14 18.15 4.00
CA ALA A 286 -11.29 18.68 4.74
C ALA A 286 -11.04 18.74 6.26
N ALA A 287 -10.17 17.87 6.78
CA ALA A 287 -9.74 17.87 8.18
C ALA A 287 -8.55 18.81 8.47
N GLY A 288 -8.15 19.64 7.49
CA GLY A 288 -7.02 20.57 7.63
C GLY A 288 -5.63 19.92 7.51
N VAL A 289 -5.56 18.66 7.10
CA VAL A 289 -4.29 17.93 6.91
C VAL A 289 -3.71 18.29 5.54
N GLU A 290 -2.40 18.56 5.50
CA GLU A 290 -1.70 18.69 4.22
C GLU A 290 -1.71 17.34 3.50
N ALA A 291 -2.31 17.31 2.31
CA ALA A 291 -2.35 16.11 1.50
C ALA A 291 -1.99 16.42 0.04
N VAL A 292 -0.96 15.75 -0.46
CA VAL A 292 -0.50 15.76 -1.85
C VAL A 292 -1.07 14.53 -2.55
N LEU A 293 -1.58 14.71 -3.77
CA LEU A 293 -2.09 13.62 -4.60
C LEU A 293 -1.20 13.47 -5.84
N GLN A 294 -0.69 12.26 -6.06
CA GLN A 294 0.03 11.88 -7.26
C GLN A 294 -0.85 10.97 -8.12
N MET A 295 -1.00 11.33 -9.38
CA MET A 295 -1.79 10.58 -10.34
C MET A 295 -0.93 10.14 -11.51
N TRP A 296 -0.86 8.84 -11.74
CA TRP A 296 -0.05 8.24 -12.80
C TRP A 296 -0.91 7.87 -14.00
N GLU A 297 -0.59 8.43 -15.16
CA GLU A 297 -1.33 8.18 -16.38
C GLU A 297 -1.25 6.71 -16.81
N GLY A 298 -2.39 6.11 -17.13
CA GLY A 298 -2.50 4.75 -17.65
C GLY A 298 -2.30 3.64 -16.62
N GLN A 299 -1.81 3.96 -15.43
CA GLN A 299 -1.38 2.95 -14.48
C GLN A 299 -2.54 2.41 -13.65
N SER A 300 -2.51 1.10 -13.44
CA SER A 300 -3.42 0.33 -12.57
C SER A 300 -2.85 0.20 -11.16
N HIS A 301 -3.56 -0.51 -10.28
CA HIS A 301 -3.17 -0.77 -8.90
C HIS A 301 -1.68 -1.16 -8.76
N ALA A 302 -0.90 -0.32 -8.09
CA ALA A 302 0.52 -0.53 -7.77
C ALA A 302 1.47 -0.75 -8.97
N GLN A 303 1.08 -0.38 -10.19
CA GLN A 303 1.96 -0.55 -11.36
C GLN A 303 3.21 0.33 -11.31
N TYR A 304 3.14 1.50 -10.67
CA TYR A 304 4.28 2.41 -10.42
C TYR A 304 5.41 1.78 -9.59
N MET A 305 5.25 0.55 -9.10
CA MET A 305 6.33 -0.18 -8.43
C MET A 305 6.61 -1.55 -9.07
N SER A 306 5.96 -1.90 -10.18
CA SER A 306 6.00 -3.26 -10.74
C SER A 306 7.30 -3.59 -11.47
N ASP A 307 7.93 -2.62 -12.14
CA ASP A 307 9.21 -2.78 -12.83
C ASP A 307 10.26 -1.79 -12.29
N PRO A 308 11.30 -2.26 -11.59
CA PRO A 308 12.36 -1.38 -11.06
C PRO A 308 13.22 -0.72 -12.13
N THR A 309 13.05 -1.05 -13.42
CA THR A 309 13.77 -0.43 -14.54
C THR A 309 12.93 0.62 -15.28
N ALA A 310 11.64 0.74 -14.97
CA ALA A 310 10.79 1.78 -15.53
C ALA A 310 11.11 3.15 -14.90
N PRO A 311 11.19 4.24 -15.70
CA PRO A 311 11.43 5.58 -15.18
C PRO A 311 10.33 6.03 -14.20
N GLU A 312 9.07 5.65 -14.44
CA GLU A 312 7.95 5.98 -13.53
C GLU A 312 8.13 5.36 -12.14
N THR A 313 8.75 4.17 -12.05
CA THR A 313 9.05 3.56 -10.76
C THR A 313 10.09 4.35 -9.98
N ARG A 314 11.13 4.83 -10.66
CA ARG A 314 12.15 5.70 -10.05
C ARG A 314 11.52 7.02 -9.59
N GLU A 315 10.77 7.67 -10.48
CA GLU A 315 10.13 8.97 -10.22
C GLU A 315 9.10 8.90 -9.08
N TYR A 316 8.33 7.81 -8.98
CA TYR A 316 7.44 7.56 -7.83
C TYR A 316 8.18 7.61 -6.49
N HIS A 317 9.31 6.92 -6.36
CA HIS A 317 10.09 6.92 -5.12
C HIS A 317 10.82 8.26 -4.89
N ASP A 318 11.28 8.93 -5.96
CA ASP A 318 11.93 10.24 -5.87
C ASP A 318 10.94 11.34 -5.40
N GLU A 319 9.66 11.25 -5.79
CA GLU A 319 8.62 12.15 -5.28
C GLU A 319 8.29 11.92 -3.80
N ILE A 320 8.19 10.65 -3.36
CA ILE A 320 8.01 10.34 -1.93
C ILE A 320 9.23 10.80 -1.14
N HIS A 321 10.44 10.63 -1.67
CA HIS A 321 11.66 11.15 -1.08
C HIS A 321 11.58 12.67 -0.89
N ARG A 322 11.24 13.42 -1.95
CA ARG A 322 11.07 14.88 -1.86
C ARG A 322 10.01 15.28 -0.83
N PHE A 323 8.91 14.54 -0.76
CA PHE A 323 7.87 14.79 0.24
C PHE A 323 8.41 14.57 1.67
N PHE A 324 9.12 13.47 1.91
CA PHE A 324 9.75 13.21 3.21
C PHE A 324 10.88 14.20 3.53
N ASP A 325 11.62 14.71 2.55
CA ASP A 325 12.62 15.76 2.76
C ASP A 325 12.00 17.05 3.30
N LEU A 326 10.80 17.40 2.82
CA LEU A 326 10.07 18.60 3.24
C LEU A 326 9.47 18.47 4.66
N HIS A 327 9.10 17.26 5.07
CA HIS A 327 8.30 17.06 6.28
C HIS A 327 9.01 16.32 7.42
N LEU A 328 10.02 15.49 7.12
CA LEU A 328 10.84 14.85 8.14
C LEU A 328 12.01 15.74 8.50
N LYS A 329 12.21 16.01 9.80
CA LYS A 329 13.33 16.88 10.20
C LYS A 329 14.68 16.16 10.00
N PRO A 330 15.72 16.86 9.53
CA PRO A 330 17.09 16.38 9.69
C PRO A 330 17.45 16.38 11.18
N ALA A 331 18.43 15.57 11.61
CA ALA A 331 18.95 15.73 12.96
C ALA A 331 19.51 17.13 13.17
N THR A 332 19.25 17.68 14.35
CA THR A 332 19.92 18.86 14.90
C THR A 332 21.36 18.55 15.26
#